data_AF-A0A9W6LYR9-F1
#
_entry.id   AF-A0A9W6LYR9-F1
#
_cell.length_a   1.000
_cell.length_b   1.000
_cell.length_c   1.000
_cell.angle_alpha   90.00
_cell.angle_beta   90.00
_cell.angle_gamma   90.00
#
_symmetry.space_group_name_H-M   'P 1'
#
loop_
_entity.id
_entity.type
_entity.pdbx_description
1 polymer ?
#
loop_
_entity_poly.entity_id
_entity_poly.type
_entity_poly.pdbx_seq_one_letter_code
_entity_poly.pdbx_strand_id
1 'polypeptide(L)' 'MTAAVYQTDGGAWTVEKGADGIYRVDAGNGIRGYIEQVGSVWVTLKGPRLDRSVEVGQSRTLESAASLLRPPC' A
#
# COMPACT_ATOMS: atom_id res chain seq x y z
N MET A 1 7.78 13.36 7.30
CA MET A 1 7.09 12.22 6.66
C MET A 1 5.81 12.75 6.04
N THR A 2 5.54 12.40 4.79
CA THR A 2 4.31 12.84 4.09
C THR A 2 3.33 11.66 4.06
N ALA A 3 2.15 11.87 4.62
CA ALA A 3 1.05 10.90 4.60
C ALA A 3 -0.06 11.43 3.69
N ALA A 4 -0.64 10.56 2.87
CA ALA A 4 -1.80 10.84 2.06
C ALA A 4 -2.94 9.91 2.49
N VAL A 5 -4.13 10.48 2.70
CA VAL A 5 -5.34 9.71 3.00
C VAL A 5 -6.05 9.42 1.68
N TYR A 6 -6.27 8.14 1.40
CA TYR A 6 -7.03 7.67 0.26
C TYR A 6 -8.39 7.20 0.74
N GLN A 7 -9.46 7.82 0.22
CA GLN A 7 -10.82 7.33 0.43
C GLN A 7 -11.08 6.20 -0.57
N THR A 8 -11.52 5.05 -0.09
CA THR A 8 -11.91 3.93 -0.93
C THR A 8 -13.33 3.49 -0.57
N ASP A 9 -14.00 2.75 -1.47
CA ASP A 9 -15.32 2.19 -1.20
C ASP A 9 -15.35 1.27 0.05
N GLY A 10 -14.19 0.75 0.47
CA GLY A 10 -14.02 -0.09 1.66
C GLY A 10 -13.55 0.66 2.91
N GLY A 11 -13.54 2.00 2.90
CA GLY A 11 -13.10 2.86 4.00
C GLY A 11 -11.89 3.73 3.68
N ALA A 12 -11.52 4.60 4.63
CA ALA A 12 -10.38 5.51 4.51
C ALA A 12 -9.08 4.81 4.88
N TRP A 13 -8.09 4.88 3.99
CA TRP A 13 -6.77 4.32 4.22
C TRP A 13 -5.73 5.43 4.29
N THR A 14 -4.74 5.24 5.14
CA THR A 14 -3.59 6.13 5.25
C THR A 14 -2.42 5.48 4.55
N VAL A 15 -1.86 6.16 3.55
CA VAL A 15 -0.65 5.76 2.87
C VAL A 15 0.47 6.69 3.31
N GLU A 16 1.44 6.15 4.03
CA GLU A 16 2.55 6.92 4.59
C GLU A 16 3.83 6.61 3.82
N LYS A 17 4.47 7.64 3.29
CA LYS A 17 5.78 7.49 2.64
C LYS A 17 6.87 7.30 3.70
N GLY A 18 7.49 6.13 3.69
CA GLY A 18 8.66 5.78 4.49
C GLY A 18 9.98 6.09 3.76
N ALA A 19 11.03 5.38 4.17
CA ALA A 19 12.35 5.44 3.52
C ALA A 19 12.36 4.64 2.20
N ASP A 20 13.30 4.98 1.32
CA ASP A 20 13.68 4.17 0.15
C ASP A 20 12.54 3.81 -0.81
N GLY A 21 11.53 4.67 -0.92
CA GLY A 21 10.41 4.45 -1.84
C GLY A 21 9.40 3.40 -1.34
N ILE A 22 9.46 3.03 -0.06
CA ILE A 22 8.47 2.18 0.60
C ILE A 22 7.34 3.04 1.15
N TYR A 23 6.11 2.63 0.90
CA TYR A 23 4.88 3.26 1.36
C TYR A 23 4.12 2.27 2.23
N ARG A 24 3.77 2.67 3.46
CA ARG A 24 2.98 1.85 4.39
C ARG A 24 1.50 2.14 4.21
N VAL A 25 0.68 1.09 4.11
CA VAL A 25 -0.77 1.23 3.94
C VAL A 25 -1.49 0.74 5.20
N ASP A 26 -2.16 1.67 5.89
CA ASP A 26 -2.92 1.45 7.12
C ASP A 26 -4.42 1.68 6.89
N ALA A 27 -5.26 0.75 7.37
CA ALA A 27 -6.71 0.84 7.27
C ALA A 27 -7.40 1.27 8.59
N GLY A 28 -6.66 1.88 9.52
CA GLY A 28 -7.14 2.32 10.84
C GLY A 28 -7.25 1.19 11.88
N ASN A 29 -7.41 -0.06 11.44
CA ASN A 29 -7.35 -1.26 12.29
C ASN A 29 -6.05 -2.07 12.11
N GLY A 30 -5.04 -1.48 11.47
CA GLY A 30 -3.72 -2.07 11.30
C GLY A 30 -3.20 -2.02 9.86
N ILE A 31 -1.93 -2.39 9.74
CA ILE A 31 -1.20 -2.40 8.47
C ILE A 31 -1.75 -3.50 7.57
N ARG A 32 -2.17 -3.11 6.36
CA ARG A 32 -2.64 -4.04 5.32
C ARG A 32 -1.50 -4.53 4.45
N GLY A 33 -0.51 -3.67 4.24
CA GLY A 33 0.59 -3.96 3.35
C GLY A 33 1.49 -2.76 3.13
N TYR A 34 2.35 -2.93 2.15
CA TYR A 34 3.35 -1.98 1.74
C TYR A 34 3.31 -1.84 0.22
N ILE A 35 3.75 -0.69 -0.28
CA ILE A 35 3.92 -0.45 -1.70
C ILE A 35 5.33 0.05 -1.91
N GLU A 36 6.10 -0.61 -2.77
CA GLU A 36 7.46 -0.22 -3.11
C GLU A 36 7.50 0.41 -4.50
N GLN A 37 8.14 1.56 -4.63
CA GLN A 37 8.41 2.16 -5.93
C GLN A 37 9.73 1.64 -6.51
N VAL A 38 9.65 0.80 -7.53
CA VAL A 38 10.82 0.27 -8.26
C VAL A 38 10.84 0.90 -9.65
N GLY A 39 11.66 1.94 -9.81
CA GLY A 39 11.71 2.74 -11.03
C GLY A 39 10.37 3.43 -11.30
N SER A 40 9.70 3.03 -12.39
CA SER A 40 8.38 3.55 -12.74
C SER A 40 7.23 2.66 -12.24
N VAL A 41 7.52 1.48 -11.69
CA VAL A 41 6.52 0.47 -11.27
C VAL A 41 6.27 0.60 -9.76
N TRP A 42 5.03 0.37 -9.36
CA TRP A 42 4.60 0.27 -7.98
C TRP A 42 4.30 -1.19 -7.67
N VAL A 43 5.07 -1.80 -6.77
CA VAL A 43 4.91 -3.20 -6.34
C VAL A 43 4.09 -3.24 -5.06
N THR A 44 3.00 -4.00 -5.04
CA THR A 44 2.14 -4.13 -3.87
C THR A 44 2.47 -5.39 -3.09
N LEU A 45 2.79 -5.23 -1.81
CA LEU A 45 3.13 -6.28 -0.87
C LEU A 45 2.05 -6.39 0.21
N LYS A 46 1.39 -7.53 0.33
CA LYS A 46 0.32 -7.76 1.32
C LYS A 46 0.87 -8.43 2.57
N GLY A 47 0.57 -7.86 3.73
CA GLY A 47 0.98 -8.39 5.02
C GLY A 47 1.27 -7.29 6.04
N PRO A 48 1.14 -7.56 7.35
CA PRO A 48 1.32 -6.55 8.39
C PRO A 48 2.80 -6.15 8.59
N ARG A 49 3.75 -6.98 8.16
CA ARG A 49 5.19 -6.73 8.26
C ARG A 49 5.87 -6.84 6.91
N LEU A 50 6.73 -5.88 6.59
CA LEU A 50 7.42 -5.81 5.30
C LEU A 50 8.29 -7.05 5.03
N ASP A 51 8.99 -7.54 6.05
CA ASP A 51 9.86 -8.73 5.95
C ASP A 51 9.10 -10.05 5.73
N ARG A 52 7.77 -10.03 5.84
CA ARG A 52 6.89 -11.21 5.70
C ARG A 52 5.75 -11.00 4.72
N SER A 53 5.72 -9.86 4.04
CA SER A 53 4.68 -9.56 3.07
C SER A 53 4.93 -10.29 1.76
N VAL A 54 3.85 -10.61 1.06
CA VAL A 54 3.89 -11.31 -0.23
C VAL A 54 3.47 -10.34 -1.33
N GLU A 55 4.17 -10.36 -2.46
CA GLU A 55 3.76 -9.60 -3.64
C GLU A 55 2.39 -10.09 -4.13
N VAL A 56 1.45 -9.17 -4.25
CA VAL A 56 0.08 -9.44 -4.74
C VAL A 56 -0.21 -8.78 -6.08
N GLY A 57 0.71 -7.98 -6.59
CA GLY A 57 0.62 -7.40 -7.92
C GLY A 57 1.46 -6.14 -8.09
N GLN A 58 1.39 -5.58 -9.30
CA GLN A 58 2.15 -4.40 -9.70
C GLN A 58 1.25 -3.43 -10.45
N SER A 59 1.59 -2.14 -10.41
CA SER A 59 0.88 -1.12 -11.14
C SER A 59 1.76 0.03 -11.62
N ARG A 60 1.18 0.86 -12.50
CA ARG A 60 1.79 2.10 -13.02
C ARG A 60 1.51 3.31 -12.13
N THR A 61 0.55 3.23 -11.23
CA THR A 61 0.19 4.30 -10.31
C THR A 61 0.11 3.80 -8.88
N LEU A 62 0.39 4.69 -7.92
CA LEU A 62 0.27 4.40 -6.49
C LEU A 62 -1.17 4.06 -6.09
N GLU A 63 -2.15 4.74 -6.67
CA GLU A 63 -3.58 4.52 -6.38
C GLU A 63 -4.04 3.11 -6.77
N SER A 64 -3.66 2.67 -7.98
CA SER A 64 -3.98 1.31 -8.45
C SER A 64 -3.20 0.25 -7.66
N ALA A 65 -1.96 0.53 -7.24
CA ALA A 65 -1.21 -0.36 -6.36
C ALA A 65 -1.86 -0.49 -4.97
N ALA A 66 -2.31 0.62 -4.38
CA ALA A 66 -3.04 0.61 -3.11
C ALA A 66 -4.33 -0.20 -3.24
N SER A 67 -5.07 0.00 -4.32
CA SER A 67 -6.33 -0.73 -4.59
C SER A 67 -6.23 -2.25 -4.54
N LEU A 68 -5.04 -2.84 -4.73
CA LEU A 68 -4.79 -4.29 -4.63
C LEU A 68 -4.77 -4.82 -3.19
N LEU A 69 -4.65 -3.96 -2.17
CA LEU A 69 -4.70 -4.36 -0.75
C LEU A 69 -6.13 -4.47 -0.20
N ARG A 70 -7.15 -4.29 -1.05
CA ARG A 70 -8.56 -4.28 -0.62
C ARG A 70 -8.95 -5.68 -0.13
N PRO A 71 -9.74 -5.79 0.95
CA PRO A 71 -10.38 -7.06 1.26
C PRO A 71 -11.32 -7.45 0.11
N PRO A 72 -11.47 -8.76 -0.19
CA PRO A 72 -12.53 -9.20 -1.08
C PRO A 72 -13.88 -8.79 -0.49
N CYS A 73 -14.78 -8.34 -1.36
CA CYS A 73 -16.15 -7.94 -1.04
C CYS A 73 -16.96 -9.08 -0.43
#